data_AF-A0A0Q9SBA8-F1
#
_entry.id   AF-A0A0Q9SBA8-F1
#
_cell.length_a   1.000
_cell.length_b   1.000
_cell.length_c   1.000
_cell.angle_alpha   90.00
_cell.angle_beta   90.00
_cell.angle_gamma   90.00
#
_symmetry.space_group_name_H-M   'P 1'
#
loop_
_entity.id
_entity.type
_entity.pdbx_description
1 polymer ?
#
loop_
_entity_poly.entity_id
_entity_poly.type
_entity_poly.pdbx_seq_one_letter_code
_entity_poly.pdbx_strand_id
1 'polypeptide(L)'
;MRLLVCIGVVFGWLVSATNHGLGPWSEYSSKLMGSSWVWLAVAALCCLGGRGWRAASLRGLAFLAPAVVTYYLADLLQGAYGGPRIDTLGLLSDVAAYGVMACLASAALGAVTVLGRQRGLLGLISRVAVPAYITQSALHTFVNARGATAGPGPIGRNVSLAVGLLGLVTTTIVVVTTPARPERSSATR
;
A
#
# COMPACT_ATOMS: atom_id res chain seq x y z
N MET A 1 10.56 13.50 -9.22
CA MET A 1 10.50 13.43 -7.74
C MET A 1 9.53 14.44 -7.16
N ARG A 2 9.62 15.73 -7.48
CA ARG A 2 8.69 16.77 -6.99
C ARG A 2 7.20 16.40 -7.13
N LEU A 3 6.78 15.91 -8.28
CA LEU A 3 5.40 15.45 -8.50
C LEU A 3 4.97 14.33 -7.53
N LEU A 4 5.85 13.35 -7.24
CA LEU A 4 5.54 12.25 -6.32
C LEU A 4 5.38 12.76 -4.88
N VAL A 5 6.17 13.76 -4.50
CA VAL A 5 6.04 14.43 -3.20
C VAL A 5 4.68 15.12 -3.11
N CYS A 6 4.29 15.90 -4.12
CA CYS A 6 2.98 16.55 -4.15
C CYS A 6 1.82 15.53 -4.09
N ILE A 7 1.91 14.44 -4.86
CA ILE A 7 0.93 13.35 -4.81
C ILE A 7 0.89 12.73 -3.41
N GLY A 8 2.04 12.51 -2.78
CA GLY A 8 2.13 11.98 -1.41
C GLY A 8 1.43 12.89 -0.41
N VAL A 9 1.72 14.20 -0.43
CA VAL A 9 1.05 15.20 0.43
C VAL A 9 -0.47 15.15 0.24
N VAL A 10 -0.95 15.24 -1.01
CA VAL A 10 -2.39 15.21 -1.31
C VAL A 10 -3.02 13.89 -0.86
N PHE A 11 -2.34 12.77 -1.08
CA PHE A 11 -2.81 11.45 -0.66
C PHE A 11 -2.93 11.34 0.86
N GLY A 12 -1.90 11.74 1.62
CA GLY A 12 -1.92 11.72 3.09
C GLY A 12 -3.04 12.57 3.66
N TRP A 13 -3.22 13.79 3.12
CA TRP A 13 -4.32 14.67 3.51
C TRP A 13 -5.69 14.05 3.20
N LEU A 14 -5.87 13.48 2.00
CA LEU A 14 -7.12 12.85 1.60
C LEU A 14 -7.47 11.64 2.48
N VAL A 15 -6.48 10.82 2.83
CA VAL A 15 -6.68 9.67 3.73
C VAL A 15 -7.17 10.16 5.11
N SER A 16 -6.52 11.16 5.70
CA SER A 16 -6.96 11.74 6.99
C SER A 16 -8.35 12.38 6.89
N ALA A 17 -8.61 13.16 5.83
CA ALA A 17 -9.91 13.79 5.61
C ALA A 17 -11.05 12.77 5.51
N THR A 18 -10.83 11.67 4.78
CA THR A 18 -11.82 10.59 4.67
C THR A 18 -12.01 9.85 6.01
N ASN A 19 -10.95 9.64 6.79
CA ASN A 19 -11.02 9.00 8.11
C ASN A 19 -11.85 9.81 9.13
N HIS A 20 -11.91 11.13 8.99
CA HIS A 20 -12.64 12.02 9.90
C HIS A 20 -14.05 12.40 9.40
N GLY A 21 -14.57 11.69 8.39
CA GLY A 21 -15.97 11.84 8.00
C GLY A 21 -16.24 12.97 7.01
N LEU A 22 -15.23 13.55 6.36
CA LEU A 22 -15.43 14.62 5.37
C LEU A 22 -16.02 14.06 4.06
N GLY A 23 -17.35 14.01 3.99
CA GLY A 23 -18.12 13.76 2.76
C GLY A 23 -19.10 12.58 2.82
N PRO A 24 -20.04 12.49 1.86
CA PRO A 24 -21.09 11.47 1.82
C PRO A 24 -20.58 10.03 1.59
N TRP A 25 -19.33 9.88 1.15
CA TRP A 25 -18.67 8.59 0.93
C TRP A 25 -17.57 8.28 1.94
N SER A 26 -17.36 9.14 2.94
CA SER A 26 -16.25 9.04 3.89
C SER A 26 -16.17 7.69 4.61
N GLU A 27 -17.30 7.05 4.90
CA GLU A 27 -17.35 5.70 5.47
C GLU A 27 -16.79 4.63 4.53
N TYR A 28 -17.02 4.72 3.22
CA TYR A 28 -16.45 3.80 2.23
C TYR A 28 -14.97 4.12 1.97
N SER A 29 -14.67 5.41 1.80
CA SER A 29 -13.35 5.91 1.44
C SER A 29 -12.34 5.71 2.58
N SER A 30 -12.73 5.90 3.83
CA SER A 30 -11.85 5.66 5.00
C SER A 30 -11.46 4.19 5.13
N LYS A 31 -12.39 3.25 4.88
CA LYS A 31 -12.09 1.81 4.95
C LYS A 31 -11.18 1.37 3.81
N LEU A 32 -11.33 1.96 2.63
CA LEU A 32 -10.40 1.79 1.51
C LEU A 32 -9.03 2.41 1.85
N MET A 33 -8.99 3.73 2.02
CA MET A 33 -7.76 4.53 2.12
C MET A 33 -7.00 4.33 3.43
N GLY A 34 -7.69 4.00 4.52
CA GLY A 34 -7.10 3.62 5.79
C GLY A 34 -6.52 2.20 5.82
N SER A 35 -6.74 1.40 4.77
CA SER A 35 -6.14 0.07 4.69
C SER A 35 -4.69 0.13 4.20
N SER A 36 -3.81 -0.62 4.86
CA SER A 36 -2.37 -0.70 4.53
C SER A 36 -2.10 -1.11 3.08
N TRP A 37 -2.97 -1.91 2.48
CA TRP A 37 -2.82 -2.39 1.11
C TRP A 37 -3.00 -1.28 0.04
N VAL A 38 -3.79 -0.22 0.29
CA VAL A 38 -3.90 0.92 -0.65
C VAL A 38 -2.58 1.69 -0.71
N TRP A 39 -2.01 1.98 0.46
CA TRP A 39 -0.73 2.69 0.57
C TRP A 39 0.38 1.96 -0.19
N LEU A 40 0.45 0.64 -0.01
CA LEU A 40 1.41 -0.21 -0.69
C LEU A 40 1.16 -0.31 -2.20
N ALA A 41 -0.10 -0.38 -2.63
CA ALA A 41 -0.46 -0.42 -4.05
C ALA A 41 -0.01 0.87 -4.78
N VAL A 42 -0.33 2.04 -4.22
CA VAL A 42 0.07 3.32 -4.81
C VAL A 42 1.59 3.49 -4.80
N ALA A 43 2.25 3.13 -3.71
CA ALA A 43 3.71 3.14 -3.63
C ALA A 43 4.36 2.21 -4.67
N ALA A 44 3.78 1.02 -4.90
CA ALA A 44 4.25 0.09 -5.93
C ALA A 44 4.18 0.72 -7.33
N LEU A 45 3.08 1.43 -7.65
CA LEU A 45 2.95 2.18 -8.90
C LEU A 45 4.02 3.28 -9.02
N CYS A 46 4.33 3.98 -7.94
CA CYS A 46 5.39 4.99 -7.94
C CYS A 46 6.76 4.37 -8.26
N CYS A 47 7.06 3.17 -7.74
CA CYS A 47 8.31 2.44 -7.97
C CYS A 47 8.52 2.04 -9.44
N LEU A 48 7.45 1.79 -10.22
CA LEU A 48 7.53 1.33 -11.62
C LEU A 48 8.39 2.23 -12.53
N GLY A 49 8.43 3.54 -12.26
CA GLY A 49 9.22 4.50 -13.02
C GLY A 49 10.74 4.52 -12.73
N GLY A 50 11.25 3.71 -11.80
CA GLY A 50 12.67 3.67 -11.44
C GLY A 50 13.44 2.61 -12.23
N ARG A 51 14.56 2.94 -12.89
CA ARG A 51 15.31 1.98 -13.74
C ARG A 51 16.15 0.94 -12.96
N GLY A 52 16.45 1.19 -11.69
CA GLY A 52 17.18 0.27 -10.81
C GLY A 52 16.67 0.34 -9.37
N TRP A 53 17.19 -0.52 -8.48
CA TRP A 53 16.64 -0.69 -7.12
C TRP A 53 16.61 0.63 -6.36
N ARG A 54 17.76 1.32 -6.27
CA ARG A 54 17.87 2.63 -5.62
C ARG A 54 16.88 3.65 -6.20
N ALA A 55 16.75 3.72 -7.52
CA ALA A 55 15.84 4.67 -8.16
C ALA A 55 14.36 4.31 -7.90
N ALA A 56 14.00 3.04 -7.90
CA ALA A 56 12.65 2.58 -7.58
C ALA A 56 12.31 2.85 -6.11
N SER A 57 13.20 2.48 -5.19
CA SER A 57 13.05 2.73 -3.75
C SER A 57 13.00 4.22 -3.40
N LEU A 58 13.76 5.08 -4.09
CA LEU A 58 13.66 6.53 -3.86
C LEU A 58 12.33 7.09 -4.36
N ARG A 59 11.74 6.53 -5.42
CA ARG A 59 10.43 6.97 -5.92
C ARG A 59 9.30 6.57 -4.99
N GLY A 60 9.32 5.35 -4.47
CA GLY A 60 8.37 4.91 -3.45
C GLY A 60 8.47 5.76 -2.19
N LEU A 61 9.69 6.08 -1.74
CA LEU A 61 9.93 6.87 -0.54
C LEU A 61 9.52 8.33 -0.73
N ALA A 62 9.79 8.91 -1.91
CA ALA A 62 9.35 10.26 -2.28
C ALA A 62 7.83 10.42 -2.30
N PHE A 63 7.07 9.32 -2.37
CA PHE A 63 5.62 9.31 -2.19
C PHE A 63 5.24 9.02 -0.73
N LEU A 64 5.73 7.92 -0.15
CA LEU A 64 5.30 7.44 1.18
C LEU A 64 5.69 8.39 2.32
N ALA A 65 6.91 8.93 2.33
CA ALA A 65 7.36 9.80 3.41
C ALA A 65 6.49 11.06 3.55
N PRO A 66 6.26 11.87 2.50
CA PRO A 66 5.35 13.01 2.62
C PRO A 66 3.90 12.58 2.89
N ALA A 67 3.43 11.45 2.36
CA ALA A 67 2.10 10.95 2.66
C ALA A 67 1.90 10.63 4.16
N VAL A 68 2.86 9.94 4.79
CA VAL A 68 2.82 9.64 6.23
C VAL A 68 2.84 10.93 7.05
N VAL A 69 3.76 11.84 6.75
CA VAL A 69 3.88 13.11 7.48
C VAL A 69 2.60 13.94 7.36
N THR A 70 2.07 14.08 6.15
CA THR A 70 0.84 14.87 5.93
C THR A 70 -0.38 14.20 6.54
N TYR A 71 -0.48 12.87 6.52
CA TYR A 71 -1.55 12.13 7.19
C TYR A 71 -1.60 12.46 8.68
N TYR A 72 -0.48 12.32 9.39
CA TYR A 72 -0.43 12.57 10.83
C TYR A 72 -0.55 14.05 11.20
N LEU A 73 -0.06 14.95 10.34
CA LEU A 73 -0.30 16.38 10.52
C LEU A 73 -1.79 16.72 10.37
N ALA A 74 -2.48 16.12 9.41
CA ALA A 74 -3.91 16.30 9.23
C ALA A 74 -4.71 15.68 10.39
N ASP A 75 -4.31 14.51 10.91
CA ASP A 75 -4.91 13.91 12.11
C ASP A 75 -4.74 14.81 13.34
N LEU A 76 -3.57 15.45 13.51
CA LEU A 76 -3.35 16.45 14.55
C LEU A 76 -4.33 17.63 14.39
N LEU A 77 -4.46 18.19 13.19
CA LEU A 77 -5.36 19.32 12.92
C LEU A 77 -6.84 18.97 13.13
N GLN A 78 -7.22 17.71 12.94
CA GLN A 78 -8.57 17.21 13.17
C GLN A 78 -8.81 16.75 14.62
N GLY A 79 -7.82 16.89 15.50
CA GLY A 79 -7.95 16.66 16.93
C GLY A 79 -7.80 15.20 17.35
N ALA A 80 -7.27 14.32 16.50
CA ALA A 80 -6.98 12.91 16.87
C ALA A 80 -5.96 12.79 18.01
N TYR A 81 -5.07 13.79 18.13
CA TYR A 81 -4.11 13.95 19.23
C TYR A 81 -4.56 15.01 20.26
N GLY A 82 -5.85 15.38 20.22
CA GLY A 82 -6.45 16.44 21.01
C GLY A 82 -7.06 15.94 22.33
N GLY A 83 -6.65 16.58 23.42
CA GLY A 83 -7.22 16.50 24.77
C GLY A 83 -6.95 17.82 25.50
N PRO A 84 -6.91 17.86 26.85
CA PRO A 84 -6.52 19.08 27.59
C PRO A 84 -5.11 19.59 27.24
N ARG A 85 -4.27 18.73 26.66
CA ARG A 85 -2.96 19.04 26.07
C ARG A 85 -2.80 18.19 24.80
N ILE A 86 -2.07 18.72 23.81
CA ILE A 86 -1.71 17.98 22.60
C ILE A 86 -0.77 16.83 22.98
N ASP A 87 -1.09 15.61 22.56
CA ASP A 87 -0.20 14.45 22.72
C ASP A 87 0.92 14.45 21.66
N THR A 88 1.91 15.32 21.88
CA THR A 88 3.05 15.46 20.98
C THR A 88 3.93 14.21 20.94
N LEU A 89 4.01 13.44 22.04
CA LEU A 89 4.82 12.23 22.09
C LEU A 89 4.18 11.11 21.27
N GLY A 90 2.85 10.93 21.38
CA GLY A 90 2.08 10.03 20.53
C GLY A 90 2.29 10.34 19.05
N LEU A 91 2.08 11.60 18.66
CA LEU A 91 2.28 12.06 17.28
C LEU A 91 3.70 11.77 16.75
N LEU A 92 4.74 12.11 17.52
CA LEU A 92 6.13 11.88 17.10
C LEU A 92 6.45 10.39 16.99
N SER A 93 5.92 9.57 17.91
CA SER A 93 6.11 8.12 17.89
C SER A 93 5.48 7.48 16.65
N ASP A 94 4.26 7.89 16.28
CA ASP A 94 3.56 7.40 15.10
C ASP A 94 4.28 7.82 13.81
N VAL A 95 4.63 9.11 13.68
CA VAL A 95 5.37 9.61 12.51
C VAL A 95 6.71 8.88 12.36
N ALA A 96 7.43 8.62 13.46
CA ALA A 96 8.70 7.90 13.43
C ALA A 96 8.51 6.43 13.03
N ALA A 97 7.57 5.71 13.67
CA ALA A 97 7.29 4.30 13.40
C ALA A 97 6.86 4.10 11.94
N TYR A 98 5.89 4.89 11.46
CA TYR A 98 5.41 4.80 10.09
C TYR A 98 6.41 5.36 9.08
N GLY A 99 7.30 6.28 9.48
CA GLY A 99 8.45 6.70 8.68
C GLY A 99 9.44 5.56 8.43
N VAL A 100 9.77 4.79 9.47
CA VAL A 100 10.60 3.57 9.35
C VAL A 100 9.91 2.55 8.44
N MET A 101 8.62 2.30 8.64
CA MET A 101 7.86 1.38 7.80
C MET A 101 7.79 1.85 6.34
N ALA A 102 7.69 3.15 6.09
CA ALA A 102 7.74 3.72 4.74
C ALA A 102 9.09 3.45 4.06
N CYS A 103 10.20 3.59 4.79
CA CYS A 103 11.54 3.25 4.29
C CYS A 103 11.64 1.76 3.92
N LEU A 104 11.22 0.88 4.82
CA LEU A 104 11.27 -0.57 4.61
C LEU A 104 10.36 -1.00 3.44
N ALA A 105 9.11 -0.54 3.44
CA ALA A 105 8.16 -0.82 2.38
C ALA A 105 8.67 -0.33 1.03
N SER A 106 9.24 0.88 0.98
CA SER A 106 9.78 1.40 -0.27
C SER A 106 10.98 0.60 -0.79
N ALA A 107 11.88 0.18 0.11
CA ALA A 107 13.02 -0.67 -0.25
C ALA A 107 12.56 -2.03 -0.80
N ALA A 108 11.57 -2.65 -0.15
CA ALA A 108 10.98 -3.92 -0.57
C ALA A 108 10.25 -3.79 -1.92
N LEU A 109 9.41 -2.78 -2.08
CA LEU A 109 8.69 -2.52 -3.34
C LEU A 109 9.64 -2.18 -4.49
N GLY A 110 10.73 -1.46 -4.20
CA GLY A 110 11.81 -1.21 -5.16
C GLY A 110 12.47 -2.51 -5.60
N ALA A 111 12.73 -3.44 -4.68
CA ALA A 111 13.31 -4.74 -4.99
C ALA A 111 12.36 -5.59 -5.83
N VAL A 112 11.09 -5.69 -5.40
CA VAL A 112 10.02 -6.40 -6.14
C VAL A 112 9.86 -5.85 -7.55
N THR A 113 9.90 -4.52 -7.72
CA THR A 113 9.79 -3.88 -9.04
C THR A 113 10.94 -4.28 -9.97
N VAL A 114 12.18 -4.28 -9.46
CA VAL A 114 13.36 -4.61 -10.26
C VAL A 114 13.42 -6.11 -10.57
N LEU A 115 13.19 -6.96 -9.58
CA LEU A 115 13.14 -8.41 -9.76
C LEU A 115 11.99 -8.82 -10.69
N GLY A 116 10.86 -8.13 -10.62
CA GLY A 116 9.72 -8.32 -11.51
C GLY A 116 10.03 -8.05 -12.99
N ARG A 117 11.12 -7.36 -13.32
CA ARG A 117 11.58 -7.19 -14.72
C ARG A 117 12.40 -8.36 -15.22
N GLN A 118 12.91 -9.21 -14.34
CA GLN A 118 13.64 -10.41 -14.72
C GLN A 118 12.68 -11.42 -15.36
N ARG A 119 13.25 -12.30 -16.19
CA ARG A 119 12.55 -13.46 -16.74
C ARG A 119 12.72 -14.65 -15.78
N GLY A 120 11.82 -15.62 -15.86
CA GLY A 120 11.87 -16.82 -15.01
C GLY A 120 11.11 -16.68 -13.68
N LEU A 121 11.36 -17.63 -12.77
CA LEU A 121 10.58 -17.81 -11.55
C LEU A 121 10.63 -16.61 -10.60
N LEU A 122 11.81 -15.99 -10.42
CA LEU A 122 11.97 -14.81 -9.57
C LEU A 122 11.16 -13.60 -10.08
N GLY A 123 11.11 -13.42 -11.40
CA GLY A 123 10.30 -12.38 -12.03
C GLY A 123 8.81 -12.63 -11.85
N LEU A 124 8.37 -13.89 -11.99
CA LEU A 124 6.98 -14.29 -11.74
C LEU A 124 6.58 -14.04 -10.29
N ILE A 125 7.33 -14.57 -9.32
CA ILE A 125 7.09 -14.39 -7.88
C ILE A 125 6.97 -12.90 -7.52
N SER A 126 7.89 -12.08 -8.05
CA SER A 126 7.87 -10.64 -7.78
C SER A 126 6.63 -9.95 -8.35
N ARG A 127 6.18 -10.31 -9.54
CA ARG A 127 4.96 -9.73 -10.13
C ARG A 127 3.68 -10.10 -9.40
N VAL A 128 3.65 -11.28 -8.76
CA VAL A 128 2.48 -11.73 -7.99
C VAL A 128 2.54 -11.32 -6.52
N ALA A 129 3.71 -10.99 -5.98
CA ALA A 129 3.89 -10.70 -4.55
C ALA A 129 2.96 -9.57 -4.04
N VAL A 130 2.94 -8.42 -4.73
CA VAL A 130 2.09 -7.28 -4.35
C VAL A 130 0.60 -7.59 -4.49
N PRO A 131 0.08 -8.05 -5.65
CA PRO A 131 -1.35 -8.36 -5.78
C PRO A 131 -1.78 -9.51 -4.87
N ALA A 132 -0.93 -10.51 -4.63
CA ALA A 132 -1.23 -11.60 -3.68
C ALA A 132 -1.28 -11.09 -2.23
N TYR A 133 -0.36 -10.21 -1.83
CA TYR A 133 -0.42 -9.57 -0.50
C TYR A 133 -1.69 -8.72 -0.33
N ILE A 134 -2.04 -7.90 -1.33
CA ILE A 134 -3.26 -7.09 -1.30
C ILE A 134 -4.49 -8.00 -1.17
N THR A 135 -4.53 -9.09 -1.95
CA THR A 135 -5.59 -10.11 -1.89
C THR A 135 -5.73 -10.70 -0.50
N GLN A 136 -4.62 -11.20 0.06
CA GLN A 136 -4.60 -11.83 1.37
C GLN A 136 -5.02 -10.85 2.47
N SER A 137 -4.48 -9.63 2.46
CA SER A 137 -4.79 -8.61 3.46
C SER A 137 -6.26 -8.18 3.42
N ALA A 138 -6.80 -7.98 2.21
CA ALA A 138 -8.21 -7.64 2.03
C ALA A 138 -9.14 -8.79 2.47
N LEU A 139 -8.86 -10.03 2.07
CA LEU A 139 -9.65 -11.19 2.48
C LEU A 139 -9.57 -11.45 3.99
N HIS A 140 -8.39 -11.26 4.60
CA HIS A 140 -8.22 -11.37 6.05
C HIS A 140 -9.07 -10.34 6.79
N THR A 141 -9.10 -9.09 6.29
CA THR A 141 -9.96 -8.02 6.83
C THR A 141 -11.45 -8.38 6.71
N PHE A 142 -11.85 -8.95 5.57
CA PHE A 142 -13.22 -9.44 5.36
C PHE A 142 -13.62 -10.54 6.34
N VAL A 143 -12.76 -11.54 6.56
CA VAL A 143 -13.02 -12.66 7.48
C VAL A 143 -13.14 -12.15 8.92
N ASN A 144 -12.23 -11.28 9.35
CA ASN A 144 -12.25 -10.74 10.71
C ASN A 144 -13.47 -9.84 10.97
N ALA A 145 -13.96 -9.16 9.92
CA ALA A 145 -15.20 -8.37 10.00
C ALA A 145 -16.47 -9.22 10.17
N ARG A 146 -16.44 -10.55 9.91
CA ARG A 146 -17.61 -11.43 10.09
C ARG A 146 -17.90 -11.80 11.55
N GLY A 147 -16.93 -11.66 12.45
CA GLY A 147 -17.04 -12.09 13.86
C GLY A 147 -16.91 -10.97 14.90
N ALA A 148 -16.60 -9.74 14.49
CA ALA A 148 -16.34 -8.64 15.40
C ALA A 148 -17.60 -7.79 15.67
N THR A 149 -17.96 -7.62 16.94
CA THR A 149 -18.98 -6.65 17.41
C THR A 149 -18.51 -5.20 17.22
N ALA A 150 -17.19 -4.98 17.19
CA ALA A 150 -16.52 -3.74 16.80
C ALA A 150 -15.57 -4.02 15.63
N GLY A 151 -16.13 -4.22 14.43
CA GLY A 151 -15.38 -4.46 13.20
C GLY A 151 -15.65 -3.41 12.13
N PRO A 152 -15.03 -3.51 10.95
CA PRO A 152 -15.48 -2.75 9.79
C PRO A 152 -16.98 -3.00 9.62
N GLY A 153 -17.79 -1.95 9.59
CA GLY A 153 -19.22 -2.06 9.32
C GLY A 153 -19.50 -2.82 8.01
N PRO A 154 -20.76 -3.16 7.71
CA PRO A 154 -21.14 -3.97 6.53
C PRO A 154 -20.51 -3.46 5.22
N ILE A 155 -20.29 -2.15 5.13
CA ILE A 155 -19.59 -1.45 4.05
C ILE A 155 -18.12 -1.88 3.91
N GLY A 156 -17.33 -1.75 4.99
CA GLY A 156 -15.91 -2.10 4.98
C GLY A 156 -15.70 -3.58 4.64
N ARG A 157 -16.61 -4.45 5.10
CA ARG A 157 -16.63 -5.86 4.74
C ARG A 157 -16.79 -6.07 3.22
N ASN A 158 -17.80 -5.46 2.61
CA ASN A 158 -18.06 -5.65 1.18
C ASN A 158 -16.92 -5.09 0.31
N VAL A 159 -16.34 -3.96 0.71
CA VAL A 159 -15.16 -3.38 0.08
C VAL A 159 -13.97 -4.34 0.12
N SER A 160 -13.66 -4.88 1.30
CA SER A 160 -12.57 -5.84 1.46
C SER A 160 -12.75 -7.10 0.63
N LEU A 161 -13.99 -7.60 0.51
CA LEU A 161 -14.30 -8.73 -0.39
C LEU A 161 -14.04 -8.38 -1.85
N ALA A 162 -14.57 -7.24 -2.32
CA ALA A 162 -14.41 -6.81 -3.71
C ALA A 162 -12.94 -6.66 -4.08
N VAL A 163 -12.15 -6.00 -3.22
CA VAL A 163 -10.70 -5.83 -3.41
C VAL A 163 -9.98 -7.19 -3.39
N GLY A 164 -10.34 -8.09 -2.48
CA GLY A 164 -9.79 -9.44 -2.42
C GLY A 164 -10.03 -10.21 -3.73
N LEU A 165 -11.25 -10.17 -4.26
CA LEU A 165 -11.59 -10.83 -5.52
C LEU A 165 -10.84 -10.21 -6.72
N LEU A 166 -10.75 -8.88 -6.79
CA LEU A 166 -10.01 -8.19 -7.85
C LEU A 166 -8.51 -8.52 -7.79
N GLY A 167 -7.94 -8.58 -6.60
CA GLY A 167 -6.55 -8.98 -6.39
C GLY A 167 -6.30 -10.43 -6.84
N LEU A 168 -7.23 -11.34 -6.55
CA LEU A 168 -7.16 -12.74 -6.99
C LEU A 168 -7.21 -12.86 -8.52
N VAL A 169 -8.13 -12.14 -9.16
CA VAL A 169 -8.24 -12.09 -10.63
C VAL A 169 -6.95 -11.54 -11.23
N THR A 170 -6.44 -10.43 -10.71
CA THR A 170 -5.20 -9.80 -11.20
C THR A 170 -4.01 -10.74 -11.05
N THR A 171 -3.88 -11.40 -9.90
CA THR A 171 -2.82 -12.39 -9.64
C THR A 171 -2.90 -13.55 -10.63
N THR A 172 -4.10 -14.07 -10.87
CA THR A 172 -4.35 -15.17 -11.82
C THR A 172 -3.98 -14.76 -13.24
N ILE A 173 -4.38 -13.57 -13.69
CA ILE A 173 -4.02 -13.03 -15.00
C ILE A 173 -2.50 -12.96 -15.14
N VAL A 174 -1.80 -12.42 -14.14
CA VAL A 174 -0.33 -12.30 -14.16
C VAL A 174 0.32 -13.67 -14.26
N VAL A 175 -0.16 -14.67 -13.52
CA VAL A 175 0.37 -16.04 -13.56
C VAL A 175 0.16 -16.67 -14.94
N VAL A 176 -1.05 -16.61 -15.47
CA VAL A 176 -1.43 -17.27 -16.74
C VAL A 176 -0.76 -16.59 -17.95
N THR A 177 -0.62 -15.27 -17.91
CA THR A 177 -0.05 -14.49 -19.04
C THR A 177 1.47 -14.38 -19.00
N THR A 178 2.12 -14.73 -17.89
CA THR A 178 3.58 -14.75 -17.81
C THR A 178 4.10 -16.07 -18.39
N PRO A 179 4.80 -16.06 -19.55
CA PRO A 179 5.29 -17.28 -20.15
C PRO A 179 6.34 -17.94 -19.24
N ALA A 180 6.05 -19.16 -18.79
CA ALA A 180 7.04 -20.06 -18.20
C ALA A 180 7.98 -20.53 -19.30
N ARG A 181 9.04 -19.77 -19.60
CA ARG A 181 10.06 -20.25 -20.53
C ARG A 181 10.94 -21.24 -19.76
N PRO A 182 11.01 -22.52 -20.15
CA PRO A 182 11.94 -23.45 -19.53
C PRO A 182 13.35 -22.90 -19.71
N GLU A 183 14.16 -22.93 -18.65
CA GLU A 183 15.59 -22.77 -18.77
C GLU A 183 16.04 -23.74 -19.85
N ARG A 184 16.60 -23.21 -20.94
CA ARG A 184 17.32 -24.06 -21.89
C ARG A 184 18.41 -24.70 -21.06
N SER A 185 18.28 -26.00 -20.77
CA SER A 185 19.40 -26.76 -20.28
C SER A 185 20.51 -26.55 -21.30
N SER A 186 21.59 -25.93 -20.86
CA SER A 186 22.86 -25.98 -21.55
C SER A 186 23.37 -27.41 -21.44
N ALA A 187 22.68 -28.33 -22.11
CA ALA A 187 23.17 -29.66 -22.38
C ALA A 187 23.92 -29.60 -23.71
N THR A 188 25.23 -29.87 -23.62
CA THR A 188 26.14 -30.29 -24.69
C THR A 188 26.49 -29.27 -25.79
N ARG A 189 27.67 -28.64 -25.66
CA ARG A 189 28.91 -29.05 -26.35
C ARG A 189 30.11 -28.26 -25.84
#